data_AF-A0A949GL36-F1
#
_entry.id   AF-A0A949GL36-F1
#
_cell.length_a   1.000
_cell.length_b   1.000
_cell.length_c   1.000
_cell.angle_alpha   90.00
_cell.angle_beta   90.00
_cell.angle_gamma   90.00
#
_symmetry.space_group_name_H-M   'P 1'
#
loop_
_entity.id
_entity.type
_entity.pdbx_description
1 polymer ?
#
loop_
_entity_poly.entity_id
_entity_poly.type
_entity_poly.pdbx_seq_one_letter_code
_entity_poly.pdbx_strand_id
1 'polypeptide(L)'
;LKRGKFTADAEVLEEIISEQGVGGLVVGLPLNMDGSEGPSAQSARSFARNFATRTRLPIALCDERLSTAAVTRTLLDADASRKRRAELVDKMAAAYILQGALDRMRLGEK
;
A
#
# COMPACT_ATOMS: atom_id res chain seq x y z
N LEU A 1 8.89 6.12 0.27
CA LEU A 1 9.90 5.47 -0.60
C LEU A 1 9.48 5.62 -2.05
N LYS A 2 10.35 6.12 -2.95
CA LYS A 2 10.08 6.08 -4.39
C LYS A 2 10.58 4.74 -4.91
N ARG A 3 9.70 3.93 -5.51
CA ARG A 3 10.06 2.57 -5.94
C ARG A 3 11.14 2.58 -7.01
N GLY A 4 12.09 1.66 -6.89
CA GLY A 4 13.23 1.47 -7.78
C GLY A 4 13.54 -0.01 -7.98
N LYS A 5 14.83 -0.38 -7.83
CA LYS A 5 15.25 -1.78 -7.88
C LYS A 5 14.77 -2.49 -6.61
N PHE A 6 14.20 -3.69 -6.77
CA PHE A 6 13.65 -4.47 -5.66
C PHE A 6 14.62 -4.62 -4.48
N THR A 7 15.89 -4.98 -4.73
CA THR A 7 16.88 -5.20 -3.67
C THR A 7 17.11 -3.94 -2.84
N ALA A 8 17.30 -2.78 -3.48
CA ALA A 8 17.52 -1.52 -2.80
C ALA A 8 16.28 -1.07 -2.02
N ASP A 9 15.09 -1.23 -2.62
CA ASP A 9 13.83 -0.93 -1.93
C ASP A 9 13.64 -1.83 -0.70
N ALA A 10 14.04 -3.11 -0.79
CA ALA A 10 13.88 -4.08 0.26
C ALA A 10 14.79 -3.81 1.46
N GLU A 11 16.06 -3.44 1.22
CA GLU A 11 17.01 -3.08 2.27
C GLU A 11 16.51 -1.86 3.08
N VAL A 12 16.04 -0.82 2.39
CA VAL A 12 15.46 0.36 3.06
C VAL A 12 14.21 0.00 3.87
N LEU A 13 13.38 -0.92 3.37
CA LEU A 13 12.22 -1.38 4.13
C LEU A 13 12.61 -2.19 5.36
N GLU A 14 13.64 -3.03 5.28
CA GLU A 14 14.16 -3.80 6.42
C GLU A 14 14.67 -2.88 7.53
N GLU A 15 15.38 -1.81 7.18
CA GLU A 15 15.82 -0.79 8.12
C GLU A 15 14.61 -0.14 8.83
N ILE A 16 13.62 0.35 8.06
CA ILE A 16 12.42 0.97 8.62
C ILE A 16 11.63 -0.01 9.51
N ILE A 17 11.50 -1.27 9.09
CA ILE A 17 10.81 -2.31 9.85
C ILE A 17 11.47 -2.50 11.22
N SER A 18 12.80 -2.58 11.24
CA SER A 18 13.58 -2.75 12.46
C SER A 18 13.48 -1.53 13.36
N GLU A 19 13.71 -0.33 12.82
CA GLU A 19 13.69 0.93 13.56
C GLU A 19 12.33 1.25 14.19
N GLN A 20 11.25 0.93 13.48
CA GLN A 20 9.89 1.25 13.91
C GLN A 20 9.21 0.08 14.65
N GLY A 21 9.87 -1.07 14.81
CA GLY A 21 9.30 -2.25 15.47
C GLY A 21 8.04 -2.77 14.78
N VAL A 22 8.02 -2.78 13.44
CA VAL A 22 6.83 -3.14 12.66
C VAL A 22 6.46 -4.62 12.86
N GLY A 23 5.20 -4.89 13.23
CA GLY A 23 4.69 -6.24 13.46
C GLY A 23 4.08 -6.94 12.23
N GLY A 24 3.89 -6.23 11.12
CA GLY A 24 3.27 -6.76 9.91
C GLY A 24 3.23 -5.74 8.78
N LEU A 25 3.09 -6.23 7.56
CA LEU A 25 3.10 -5.42 6.34
C LEU A 25 1.75 -5.50 5.64
N VAL A 26 1.27 -4.36 5.14
CA VAL A 26 0.10 -4.30 4.27
C VAL A 26 0.57 -3.79 2.91
N VAL A 27 0.34 -4.59 1.88
CA VAL A 27 0.63 -4.24 0.48
C VAL A 27 -0.70 -4.08 -0.23
N GLY A 28 -0.93 -2.92 -0.79
CA GLY A 28 -2.15 -2.70 -1.55
C GLY A 28 -2.14 -3.45 -2.89
N LEU A 29 -3.33 -3.92 -3.28
CA LEU A 29 -3.60 -4.71 -4.47
C LEU A 29 -4.54 -3.92 -5.38
N PRO A 30 -4.01 -3.26 -6.43
CA PRO A 30 -4.80 -2.43 -7.34
C PRO A 30 -5.59 -3.31 -8.32
N LEU A 31 -6.72 -3.83 -7.86
CA LEU A 31 -7.67 -4.57 -8.69
C LEU A 31 -8.45 -3.61 -9.59
N ASN A 32 -8.85 -4.10 -10.77
CA ASN A 32 -9.79 -3.41 -11.64
C ASN A 32 -11.19 -3.37 -11.00
N MET A 33 -12.07 -2.46 -11.43
CA MET A 33 -13.40 -2.31 -10.82
C MET A 33 -14.23 -3.60 -10.84
N ASP A 34 -14.07 -4.45 -11.86
CA ASP A 34 -14.71 -5.77 -11.96
C ASP A 34 -14.06 -6.86 -11.08
N GLY A 35 -12.98 -6.53 -10.35
CA GLY A 35 -12.22 -7.44 -9.50
C GLY A 35 -11.08 -8.17 -10.21
N SER A 36 -10.90 -7.97 -11.51
CA SER A 36 -9.81 -8.59 -12.26
C SER A 36 -8.44 -7.98 -11.93
N GLU A 37 -7.38 -8.75 -12.15
CA GLU A 37 -6.00 -8.32 -11.91
C GLU A 37 -5.35 -7.77 -13.18
N GLY A 38 -4.89 -6.51 -13.12
CA GLY A 38 -4.03 -5.93 -14.14
C GLY A 38 -2.52 -6.13 -13.86
N PRO A 39 -1.64 -5.61 -14.73
CA PRO A 39 -0.19 -5.67 -14.55
C PRO A 39 0.30 -5.09 -13.21
N SER A 40 -0.36 -4.04 -12.72
CA SER A 40 -0.04 -3.42 -11.42
C SER A 40 -0.33 -4.36 -10.24
N ALA A 41 -1.43 -5.11 -10.29
CA ALA A 41 -1.77 -6.09 -9.26
C ALA A 41 -0.76 -7.24 -9.24
N GLN A 42 -0.35 -7.73 -10.42
CA GLN A 42 0.69 -8.75 -10.53
C GLN A 42 2.04 -8.27 -10.00
N SER A 43 2.40 -7.01 -10.25
CA SER A 43 3.61 -6.37 -9.70
C SER A 43 3.56 -6.29 -8.17
N ALA A 44 2.43 -5.89 -7.59
CA ALA A 44 2.22 -5.85 -6.14
C ALA A 44 2.32 -7.24 -5.50
N ARG A 45 1.70 -8.27 -6.11
CA ARG A 45 1.82 -9.66 -5.66
C ARG A 45 3.25 -10.17 -5.73
N SER A 46 3.96 -9.86 -6.82
CA SER A 46 5.35 -10.28 -7.01
C SER A 46 6.26 -9.62 -5.98
N PHE A 47 6.05 -8.34 -5.71
CA PHE A 47 6.74 -7.64 -4.63
C PHE A 47 6.50 -8.30 -3.27
N ALA A 48 5.23 -8.53 -2.90
CA ALA A 48 4.89 -9.15 -1.62
C ALA A 48 5.49 -10.56 -1.49
N ARG A 49 5.42 -11.38 -2.53
CA ARG A 49 6.04 -12.72 -2.56
C ARG A 49 7.55 -12.67 -2.41
N ASN A 50 8.22 -11.78 -3.13
CA ASN A 50 9.68 -11.65 -3.05
C ASN A 50 10.11 -11.09 -1.70
N PHE A 51 9.34 -10.18 -1.10
CA PHE A 51 9.66 -9.64 0.21
C PHE A 51 9.39 -10.64 1.33
N ALA A 52 8.38 -11.51 1.18
CA ALA A 52 8.09 -12.60 2.11
C ALA A 52 9.26 -13.61 2.26
N THR A 53 10.18 -13.70 1.30
CA THR A 53 11.39 -14.53 1.45
C THR A 53 12.48 -13.85 2.28
N ARG A 54 12.34 -12.56 2.57
CA ARG A 54 13.29 -11.73 3.30
C ARG A 54 12.84 -11.39 4.73
N THR A 55 11.54 -11.51 5.02
CA THR A 55 10.98 -11.23 6.35
C THR A 55 10.17 -12.39 6.88
N ARG A 56 10.11 -12.53 8.21
CA ARG A 56 9.20 -13.44 8.91
C ARG A 56 7.87 -12.78 9.26
N LEU A 57 7.73 -11.48 9.00
CA LEU A 57 6.53 -10.74 9.31
C LEU A 57 5.37 -11.14 8.40
N PRO A 58 4.13 -11.18 8.91
CA PRO A 58 2.96 -11.41 8.08
C PRO A 58 2.81 -10.28 7.06
N ILE A 59 2.50 -10.64 5.82
CA ILE A 59 2.21 -9.70 4.73
C ILE A 59 0.79 -9.91 4.25
N ALA A 60 -0.06 -8.88 4.37
CA ALA A 60 -1.43 -8.89 3.89
C ALA A 60 -1.53 -8.14 2.55
N LEU A 61 -2.26 -8.71 1.60
CA LEU A 61 -2.66 -8.03 0.37
C LEU A 61 -4.04 -7.41 0.56
N CYS A 62 -4.17 -6.10 0.34
CA CYS A 62 -5.41 -5.37 0.57
C CYS A 62 -5.95 -4.76 -0.72
N ASP A 63 -7.17 -5.13 -1.12
CA ASP A 63 -7.89 -4.55 -2.25
C ASP A 63 -8.00 -3.01 -2.13
N GLU A 64 -7.49 -2.28 -3.14
CA GLU A 64 -7.42 -0.82 -3.17
C GLU A 64 -8.62 -0.13 -3.85
N ARG A 65 -9.60 -0.87 -4.40
CA ARG A 65 -10.67 -0.32 -5.28
C ARG A 65 -11.50 0.81 -4.67
N LEU A 66 -11.58 0.88 -3.35
CA LEU A 66 -12.31 1.92 -2.63
C LEU A 66 -11.48 3.18 -2.34
N SER A 67 -10.17 3.16 -2.58
CA SER A 67 -9.26 4.22 -2.13
C SER A 67 -9.13 5.39 -3.12
N THR A 68 -9.09 5.14 -4.42
CA THR A 68 -8.70 6.17 -5.40
C THR A 68 -9.78 7.22 -5.64
N ALA A 69 -11.06 6.82 -5.70
CA ALA A 69 -12.17 7.74 -5.98
C ALA A 69 -12.45 8.69 -4.81
N ALA A 70 -12.39 8.18 -3.57
CA ALA A 70 -12.59 8.98 -2.36
C ALA A 70 -11.44 9.98 -2.15
N VAL A 71 -10.20 9.52 -2.30
CA VAL A 71 -8.99 10.34 -2.08
C VAL A 71 -8.84 11.45 -3.15
N THR A 72 -9.17 11.14 -4.41
CA THR A 72 -9.06 12.14 -5.50
C THR A 72 -10.03 13.30 -5.30
N ARG A 73 -11.23 13.03 -4.76
CA ARG A 73 -12.27 14.04 -4.50
C ARG A 73 -11.87 14.99 -3.37
N THR A 74 -11.33 14.47 -2.26
CA THR A 74 -10.81 15.29 -1.16
C THR A 74 -9.61 16.16 -1.58
N LEU A 75 -8.84 15.72 -2.59
CA LEU A 75 -7.71 16.47 -3.12
C LEU A 75 -8.04 17.49 -4.20
N LEU A 76 -9.26 17.49 -4.76
CA LEU A 76 -9.69 18.58 -5.66
C LEU A 76 -9.88 19.89 -4.88
N ASP A 77 -10.25 19.80 -3.61
CA ASP A 77 -10.57 20.94 -2.75
C ASP A 77 -9.32 21.63 -2.17
N ALA A 78 -8.19 20.92 -2.15
CA ALA A 78 -6.90 21.47 -1.73
C ALA A 78 -6.15 21.99 -2.96
N ASP A 79 -6.09 23.32 -3.13
CA ASP A 79 -5.45 24.04 -4.24
C ASP A 79 -3.91 23.83 -4.31
N ALA A 80 -3.50 22.60 -4.59
CA ALA A 80 -2.11 22.16 -4.65
C ALA A 80 -1.70 21.87 -6.10
N SER A 81 -0.48 22.28 -6.46
CA SER A 81 0.09 22.02 -7.78
C SER A 81 0.08 20.52 -8.15
N ARG A 82 -0.07 20.19 -9.44
CA ARG A 82 -0.22 18.80 -9.94
C ARG A 82 0.79 17.81 -9.35
N LYS A 83 2.05 18.20 -9.23
CA LYS A 83 3.11 17.36 -8.65
C LYS A 83 2.89 17.10 -7.17
N ARG A 84 2.62 18.15 -6.39
CA ARG A 84 2.38 18.04 -4.95
C ARG A 84 1.11 17.23 -4.67
N ARG A 85 0.12 17.34 -5.54
CA ARG A 85 -1.09 16.55 -5.50
C ARG A 85 -0.81 15.06 -5.67
N ALA A 86 0.01 14.66 -6.64
CA ALA A 86 0.38 13.24 -6.83
C ALA A 86 1.07 12.66 -5.58
N GLU A 87 2.01 13.39 -4.99
CA GLU A 87 2.68 12.95 -3.76
C GLU A 87 1.71 12.82 -2.57
N LEU A 88 0.71 13.70 -2.48
CA LEU A 88 -0.34 13.63 -1.45
C LEU A 88 -1.31 12.47 -1.70
N VAL A 89 -1.69 12.20 -2.96
CA VAL A 89 -2.49 11.02 -3.33
C VAL A 89 -1.80 9.76 -2.84
N ASP A 90 -0.52 9.57 -3.17
CA ASP A 90 0.22 8.35 -2.84
C ASP A 90 0.30 8.10 -1.33
N LYS A 91 0.58 9.15 -0.55
CA LYS A 91 0.62 9.06 0.93
C LYS A 91 -0.74 8.72 1.51
N MET A 92 -1.80 9.36 1.03
CA MET A 92 -3.15 9.12 1.53
C MET A 92 -3.70 7.76 1.11
N ALA A 93 -3.37 7.28 -0.10
CA ALA A 93 -3.71 5.93 -0.54
C ALA A 93 -3.10 4.89 0.42
N ALA A 94 -1.81 5.01 0.74
CA ALA A 94 -1.16 4.11 1.70
C ALA A 94 -1.82 4.13 3.09
N ALA A 95 -2.15 5.32 3.62
CA ALA A 95 -2.85 5.45 4.90
C ALA A 95 -4.25 4.81 4.86
N TYR A 96 -5.00 5.02 3.78
CA TYR A 96 -6.35 4.47 3.62
C TYR A 96 -6.34 2.95 3.52
N ILE A 97 -5.37 2.38 2.80
CA ILE A 97 -5.17 0.93 2.68
C ILE A 97 -4.88 0.33 4.05
N LEU A 98 -3.98 0.95 4.82
CA LEU A 98 -3.66 0.50 6.17
C LEU A 98 -4.89 0.57 7.07
N GLN A 99 -5.65 1.68 7.03
CA GLN A 99 -6.87 1.82 7.81
C GLN A 99 -7.87 0.72 7.46
N GLY A 100 -8.12 0.46 6.18
CA GLY A 100 -9.03 -0.61 5.75
C GLY A 100 -8.58 -2.01 6.18
N ALA A 101 -7.27 -2.26 6.26
CA ALA A 101 -6.74 -3.52 6.79
C ALA A 101 -6.95 -3.63 8.31
N LEU A 102 -6.68 -2.57 9.07
CA LEU A 102 -6.89 -2.52 10.52
C LEU A 102 -8.37 -2.66 10.90
N ASP A 103 -9.26 -2.03 10.13
CA ASP A 103 -10.71 -2.12 10.35
C ASP A 103 -11.21 -3.56 10.16
N ARG A 104 -10.73 -4.26 9.13
CA ARG A 104 -11.04 -5.69 8.91
C ARG A 104 -10.52 -6.59 10.04
N MET A 105 -9.32 -6.30 10.55
CA MET A 105 -8.76 -7.05 11.69
C MET A 105 -9.58 -6.84 12.96
N ARG A 106 -10.02 -5.61 13.23
CA ARG A 106 -10.91 -5.30 14.37
C ARG A 106 -12.29 -5.95 14.25
N LEU A 107 -12.82 -6.07 13.04
CA LEU A 107 -14.13 -6.69 12.80
C LEU A 107 -14.10 -8.23 12.86
N GLY A 108 -12.91 -8.84 12.80
CA GLY A 108 -12.71 -10.29 12.92
C GLY A 108 -12.75 -10.85 14.35
N GLU A 109 -13.00 -10.01 15.36
CA GLU A 109 -13.14 -10.42 16.77
C GLU A 109 -14.59 -10.82 17.16
N LYS A 110 -15.40 -11.33 16.21
CA LYS A 110 -16.71 -11.90 16.50
C LYS A 110 -16.87 -13.31 15.95
#